data_AF-A0A3P0NCW2-F1
#
_entry.id   AF-A0A3P0NCW2-F1
#
_cell.length_a   1.000
_cell.length_b   1.000
_cell.length_c   1.000
_cell.angle_alpha   90.00
_cell.angle_beta   90.00
_cell.angle_gamma   90.00
#
_symmetry.space_group_name_H-M   'P 1'
#
loop_
_entity.id
_entity.type
_entity.pdbx_description
1 polymer ?
#
loop_
_entity_poly.entity_id
_entity_poly.type
_entity_poly.pdbx_seq_one_letter_code
_entity_poly.pdbx_strand_id
1 'polypeptide(L)' 'MTDLWKVVPSDDDDMKFVSRVLVVTVAGDFRVVMAAGTEVTVPLKEGWHPMRVRRVFATGTTGQCLAGD' A
#
# COMPACT_ATOMS: atom_id res chain seq x y z
N MET A 1 13.94 11.25 0.93
CA MET A 1 14.06 11.51 -0.52
C MET A 1 12.64 11.46 -1.02
N THR A 2 12.05 12.58 -1.49
CA THR A 2 10.64 12.56 -1.92
C THR A 2 10.55 11.86 -3.26
N ASP A 3 10.26 10.55 -3.24
CA ASP A 3 10.14 9.69 -4.41
C ASP A 3 8.81 8.93 -4.38
N LEU A 4 8.31 8.55 -5.55
CA LEU A 4 7.14 7.69 -5.72
C LEU A 4 7.58 6.43 -6.46
N TRP A 5 7.21 5.26 -5.92
CA TRP A 5 7.49 3.98 -6.57
C TRP A 5 6.22 3.18 -6.81
N LYS A 6 6.25 2.36 -7.86
CA LYS A 6 5.18 1.42 -8.15
C LYS A 6 5.11 0.35 -7.07
N VAL A 7 3.92 0.15 -6.50
CA VAL A 7 3.69 -0.98 -5.60
C VAL A 7 3.50 -2.24 -6.45
N VAL A 8 4.27 -3.29 -6.12
CA VAL A 8 4.05 -4.65 -6.60
C VAL A 8 3.54 -5.45 -5.41
N PRO A 9 2.25 -5.82 -5.39
CA PRO A 9 1.71 -6.60 -4.30
C PRO A 9 2.38 -7.98 -4.17
N SER A 10 2.64 -8.40 -2.94
CA SER A 10 3.20 -9.72 -2.61
C SER A 10 2.60 -10.21 -1.30
N ASP A 11 2.30 -11.50 -1.23
CA ASP A 11 1.81 -12.13 0.00
C ASP A 11 2.97 -12.52 0.94
N ASP A 12 4.17 -12.68 0.39
CA ASP A 12 5.33 -13.21 1.08
C ASP A 12 6.35 -12.12 1.44
N ASP A 13 6.51 -11.12 0.56
CA ASP A 13 7.57 -10.12 0.66
C ASP A 13 7.07 -8.75 1.11
N ASP A 14 7.87 -8.09 1.96
CA ASP A 14 7.68 -6.67 2.27
C ASP A 14 8.14 -5.79 1.09
N MET A 15 7.58 -4.58 1.00
CA MET A 15 8.12 -3.55 0.12
C MET A 15 9.53 -3.13 0.59
N LYS A 16 10.36 -2.69 -0.36
CA LYS A 16 11.72 -2.21 -0.07
C LYS A 16 11.78 -1.08 0.98
N PHE A 17 10.74 -0.24 1.02
CA PHE A 17 10.61 0.85 1.97
C PHE A 17 9.19 0.89 2.54
N VAL A 18 9.07 1.35 3.78
CA VAL A 18 7.77 1.64 4.39
C VAL A 18 7.26 2.97 3.85
N SER A 19 6.04 3.01 3.32
CA SER A 19 5.45 4.24 2.80
C SER A 19 5.20 5.29 3.89
N ARG A 20 5.03 6.54 3.46
CA ARG A 20 4.33 7.60 4.19
C ARG A 20 2.99 7.96 3.55
N VAL A 21 2.82 7.63 2.27
CA VAL A 21 1.57 7.81 1.52
C VAL A 21 1.36 6.67 0.53
N LEU A 22 0.11 6.28 0.34
CA LEU A 22 -0.33 5.53 -0.84
C LEU A 22 -1.09 6.49 -1.78
N VAL A 23 -0.68 6.55 -3.03
CA VAL A 23 -1.40 7.25 -4.10
C VAL A 23 -2.18 6.21 -4.87
N VAL A 24 -3.47 6.09 -4.55
CA VAL A 24 -4.36 5.10 -5.16
C VAL A 24 -4.77 5.59 -6.55
N THR A 25 -4.47 4.79 -7.57
CA THR A 25 -4.78 5.04 -8.98
C THR A 25 -5.99 4.26 -9.46
N VAL A 26 -6.37 3.19 -8.74
CA VAL A 26 -7.61 2.44 -8.95
C VAL A 26 -8.19 2.11 -7.58
N ALA A 27 -9.42 2.55 -7.31
CA ALA A 27 -10.12 2.28 -6.06
C ALA A 27 -10.35 0.77 -5.84
N GLY A 28 -10.40 0.36 -4.58
CA GLY A 28 -10.63 -1.03 -4.21
C GLY A 28 -10.30 -1.30 -2.75
N ASP A 29 -10.33 -2.57 -2.39
CA ASP A 29 -9.85 -3.03 -1.09
C ASP A 29 -8.34 -3.23 -1.14
N PHE A 30 -7.67 -2.86 -0.07
CA PHE A 30 -6.23 -3.04 0.09
C PHE A 30 -6.00 -3.82 1.37
N ARG A 31 -5.58 -5.08 1.22
CA ARG A 31 -5.07 -5.88 2.33
C ARG A 31 -3.61 -5.54 2.52
N VAL A 32 -3.23 -5.07 3.70
CA VAL A 32 -1.92 -4.50 3.96
C VAL A 32 -1.36 -4.93 5.31
N VAL A 33 -0.03 -4.91 5.44
CA VAL A 33 0.65 -4.87 6.74
C VAL A 33 1.09 -3.43 7.00
N MET A 34 0.59 -2.84 8.07
CA MET A 34 1.00 -1.53 8.54
C MET A 34 2.44 -1.56 9.08
N ALA A 35 3.08 -0.40 9.19
CA ALA A 35 4.48 -0.30 9.66
C ALA A 35 4.72 -0.94 11.04
N ALA A 36 3.72 -0.96 11.92
CA ALA A 36 3.78 -1.59 13.24
C ALA A 36 3.50 -3.10 13.24
N GLY A 37 3.19 -3.70 12.08
CA GLY A 37 2.93 -5.13 11.92
C GLY A 37 1.45 -5.53 11.88
N THR A 38 0.51 -4.61 12.12
CA THR A 38 -0.93 -4.89 12.02
C THR A 38 -1.31 -5.24 10.59
N GLU A 39 -1.94 -6.40 10.40
CA GLU A 39 -2.59 -6.77 9.14
C GLU A 39 -4.04 -6.28 9.15
N VAL A 40 -4.45 -5.57 8.09
CA VAL A 40 -5.80 -5.02 7.96
C VAL A 40 -6.20 -4.91 6.49
N THR A 41 -7.50 -5.02 6.20
CA THR A 41 -8.06 -4.67 4.89
C THR A 41 -8.80 -3.35 5.00
N VAL A 42 -8.46 -2.40 4.12
CA VAL A 42 -9.06 -1.06 4.09
C VAL A 42 -9.60 -0.74 2.69
N PRO A 43 -10.87 -0.31 2.55
CA PRO A 43 -11.40 0.17 1.28
C PRO A 43 -10.86 1.57 1.01
N LEU A 44 -10.15 1.75 -0.10
CA LEU A 44 -9.60 3.05 -0.52
C LEU A 44 -10.22 3.51 -1.84
N LYS A 45 -10.40 4.82 -1.96
CA LYS A 45 -10.76 5.50 -3.21
C LYS A 45 -9.51 6.03 -3.91
N GLU A 46 -9.63 6.43 -5.17
CA GLU A 46 -8.54 7.11 -5.87
C GLU A 46 -8.11 8.39 -5.13
N GLY A 47 -6.81 8.66 -5.08
CA GLY A 47 -6.25 9.82 -4.40
C GLY A 47 -5.12 9.51 -3.42
N TRP A 48 -4.74 10.52 -2.63
CA TRP A 48 -3.61 10.47 -1.70
C TRP A 48 -4.07 10.05 -0.30
N HIS A 49 -3.51 8.96 0.22
CA HIS A 49 -3.85 8.39 1.53
C HIS A 49 -2.61 8.35 2.43
N PRO A 50 -2.49 9.26 3.41
CA PRO A 50 -1.37 9.25 4.35
C PRO A 50 -1.43 8.01 5.24
N MET A 51 -0.56 7.04 4.99
CA MET A 51 -0.52 5.80 5.74
C MET A 51 0.84 5.14 5.62
N ARG A 52 1.27 4.48 6.72
CA ARG A 52 2.55 3.77 6.77
C ARG A 52 2.34 2.29 6.53
N VAL A 53 2.59 1.87 5.30
CA VAL A 53 2.39 0.49 4.84
C VAL A 53 3.74 -0.15 4.56
N ARG A 54 3.96 -1.34 5.10
CA ARG A 54 5.15 -2.16 4.90
C ARG A 54 4.94 -3.21 3.79
N ARG A 55 3.71 -3.71 3.65
CA ARG A 55 3.34 -4.71 2.64
C ARG A 55 1.94 -4.45 2.11
N VAL A 56 1.76 -4.64 0.81
CA VAL A 56 0.43 -4.76 0.18
C VAL A 56 0.33 -6.19 -0.34
N PHE A 57 -0.68 -6.93 0.10
CA PHE A 57 -0.89 -8.31 -0.29
C PHE A 57 -1.39 -8.40 -1.73
N ALA A 58 -0.96 -9.43 -2.46
CA ALA A 58 -1.50 -9.77 -3.77
C ALA A 58 -2.91 -10.36 -3.65
N THR A 59 -3.15 -11.17 -2.61
CA THR A 59 -4.50 -11.68 -2.31
C THR A 59 -5.31 -10.68 -1.49
N GLY A 60 -6.57 -10.49 -1.87
CA GLY A 60 -7.49 -9.58 -1.17
C GLY A 60 -7.27 -8.09 -1.45
N THR A 61 -6.29 -7.74 -2.29
CA THR A 61 -6.16 -6.38 -2.82
C THR A 61 -6.79 -6.31 -4.21
N THR A 62 -7.75 -5.40 -4.40
CA THR A 62 -8.46 -5.19 -5.68
C THR A 62 -8.15 -3.84 -6.32
N GLY A 63 -7.54 -2.92 -5.57
CA GLY A 63 -7.09 -1.63 -6.08
C GLY A 63 -5.64 -1.62 -6.59
N GLN A 64 -5.22 -0.45 -7.09
CA GLN A 64 -3.85 -0.20 -7.53
C GLN A 64 -3.34 1.12 -6.93
N CYS A 65 -2.04 1.18 -6.62
CA CYS A 65 -1.44 2.38 -6.06
C CYS A 65 0.06 2.52 -6.36
N LEU A 66 0.57 3.73 -6.13
CA LEU A 66 1.98 4.04 -5.90
C LEU A 66 2.20 4.26 -4.40
N ALA A 67 3.42 4.10 -3.93
CA ALA A 67 3.82 4.45 -2.57
C ALA A 67 4.87 5.56 -2.60
N GLY A 68 4.91 6.41 -1.56
CA GLY A 68 5.89 7.49 -1.42
C GLY A 68 6.47 7.64 -0.02
N ASP A 69 7.65 8.27 0.08
CA ASP A 69 8.37 8.68 1.31
C ASP A 69 8.03 10.12 1.73
#